data_AF-A0A8C4VWH3-F1
#
_entry.id   AF-A0A8C4VWH3-F1
#
_cell.length_a   1.000
_cell.length_b   1.000
_cell.length_c   1.000
_cell.angle_alpha   90.00
_cell.angle_beta   90.00
_cell.angle_gamma   90.00
#
_symmetry.space_group_name_H-M   'P 1'
#
loop_
_entity.id
_entity.type
_entity.pdbx_description
1 polymer ?
#
loop_
_entity_poly.entity_id
_entity_poly.type
_entity_poly.pdbx_seq_one_letter_code
_entity_poly.pdbx_strand_id
1 'polypeptide(L)'
;MSVSGFKAELKLLEFIFNKDHECFCIVYWKLDKLHCQFVLLPPLPGSSPQLPLLITIHCNVTESYPSSSPIWFVESDPPKLCFFNN
;
A
#
# COMPACT_ATOMS: atom_id res chain seq x y z
N MET A 1 0.12 18.49 16.67
CA MET A 1 0.54 17.15 17.14
C MET A 1 2.05 17.13 17.25
N SER A 2 2.62 16.60 18.32
CA SER A 2 4.08 16.49 18.42
C SER A 2 4.59 15.51 17.37
N VAL A 3 5.70 15.83 16.69
CA VAL A 3 6.40 14.94 15.73
C VAL A 3 6.67 13.54 16.33
N SER A 4 6.76 13.46 17.66
CA SER A 4 6.91 12.20 18.40
C SER A 4 5.68 11.28 18.35
N GLY A 5 4.46 11.83 18.27
CA GLY A 5 3.22 11.04 18.20
C GLY A 5 3.08 10.34 16.85
N PHE A 6 3.26 11.09 15.77
CA PHE A 6 3.16 10.57 14.41
C PHE A 6 4.20 9.46 14.13
N LYS A 7 5.43 9.63 14.62
CA LYS A 7 6.46 8.59 14.53
C LYS A 7 6.07 7.30 15.26
N ALA A 8 5.38 7.40 16.40
CA ALA A 8 4.90 6.22 17.13
C ALA A 8 3.78 5.50 16.35
N GLU A 9 2.89 6.27 15.72
CA GLU A 9 1.85 5.73 14.84
C GLU A 9 2.43 5.00 13.63
N LEU A 10 3.46 5.55 12.96
CA LEU A 10 4.13 4.87 11.85
C LEU A 10 4.76 3.54 12.27
N LYS A 11 5.39 3.49 13.45
CA LYS A 11 5.94 2.24 14.00
C LYS A 11 4.84 1.22 14.30
N LEU A 12 3.70 1.67 14.83
CA LEU A 12 2.55 0.81 15.08
C LEU A 12 1.99 0.26 13.77
N LEU A 13 1.87 1.10 12.75
CA LEU A 13 1.42 0.68 11.42
C LEU A 13 2.36 -0.35 10.80
N GLU A 14 3.68 -0.16 10.85
CA GLU A 14 4.66 -1.14 10.37
C GLU A 14 4.59 -2.47 11.13
N PHE A 15 4.28 -2.43 12.43
CA PHE A 15 4.11 -3.64 13.24
C PHE A 15 2.85 -4.43 12.86
N ILE A 16 1.72 -3.73 12.64
CA ILE A 16 0.45 -4.35 12.23
C ILE A 16 0.51 -4.83 10.78
N PHE A 17 0.94 -3.95 9.88
CA PHE A 17 1.00 -4.16 8.43
C PHE A 17 2.44 -4.38 7.99
N ASN A 18 3.08 -5.39 8.55
CA ASN A 18 4.44 -5.75 8.19
C ASN A 18 4.50 -6.28 6.73
N LYS A 19 5.71 -6.58 6.27
CA LYS A 19 5.97 -6.99 4.88
C LYS A 19 5.33 -8.33 4.49
N ASP A 20 4.99 -9.15 5.46
CA ASP A 20 4.42 -10.49 5.28
C ASP A 20 2.90 -10.49 5.48
N HIS A 21 2.26 -9.31 5.55
CA HIS A 21 0.82 -9.22 5.68
C HIS A 21 0.12 -9.70 4.41
N GLU A 22 -0.96 -10.47 4.56
CA GLU A 22 -1.62 -11.19 3.46
C GLU A 22 -2.34 -10.29 2.43
N CYS A 23 -2.49 -9.00 2.73
CA CYS A 23 -3.35 -8.08 1.99
C CYS A 23 -2.73 -6.69 1.85
N PHE A 24 -2.11 -6.16 2.91
CA PHE A 24 -1.55 -4.82 2.92
C PHE A 24 -0.24 -4.77 3.69
N CYS A 25 0.84 -4.51 2.95
CA CYS A 25 2.19 -4.48 3.49
C CYS A 25 2.74 -3.06 3.47
N ILE A 26 3.28 -2.58 4.59
CA ILE A 26 4.12 -1.39 4.61
C ILE A 26 5.54 -1.82 4.25
N VAL A 27 5.97 -1.41 3.07
CA VAL A 27 7.31 -1.72 2.56
C VAL A 27 8.35 -0.81 3.19
N TYR A 28 7.97 0.46 3.35
CA TYR A 28 8.85 1.52 3.82
C TYR A 28 8.05 2.75 4.28
N TRP A 29 8.57 3.48 5.26
CA TRP A 29 7.99 4.73 5.73
C TRP A 29 9.04 5.77 6.15
N LYS A 30 8.65 7.04 6.08
CA LYS A 30 9.30 8.27 6.56
C LYS A 30 8.23 9.18 7.17
N LEU A 31 8.64 10.28 7.81
CA LEU A 31 7.73 11.22 8.45
C LEU A 31 6.77 11.92 7.47
N ASP A 32 7.15 12.05 6.21
CA ASP A 32 6.35 12.69 5.17
C ASP A 32 5.82 11.68 4.15
N LYS A 33 6.24 10.40 4.23
CA LYS A 33 6.02 9.41 3.17
C LYS A 33 5.76 8.01 3.68
N LEU A 34 4.82 7.32 3.04
CA LEU A 34 4.50 5.92 3.28
C LEU A 34 4.51 5.20 1.92
N HIS A 35 5.19 4.08 1.85
CA HIS A 35 5.21 3.18 0.70
C HIS A 35 4.59 1.86 1.14
N CYS A 36 3.49 1.51 0.50
CA CYS A 36 2.71 0.33 0.84
C CYS A 36 2.44 -0.50 -0.42
N GLN A 37 2.18 -1.79 -0.22
CA GLN A 37 1.79 -2.70 -1.28
C GLN A 37 0.50 -3.39 -0.88
N PHE A 38 -0.45 -3.43 -1.81
CA PHE A 38 -1.66 -4.22 -1.68
C PHE A 38 -1.47 -5.54 -2.42
N VAL A 39 -1.69 -6.65 -1.73
CA VAL A 39 -1.64 -8.00 -2.31
C VAL A 39 -3.07 -8.37 -2.71
N LEU A 40 -3.34 -8.36 -4.01
CA LEU A 40 -4.61 -8.83 -4.55
C LEU A 40 -4.46 -10.29 -4.98
N LEU A 41 -5.07 -11.18 -4.19
CA LEU A 41 -5.14 -12.60 -4.52
C LEU A 41 -6.06 -12.81 -5.73
N PRO A 42 -5.70 -13.74 -6.64
CA PRO A 42 -6.52 -14.02 -7.81
C PRO A 42 -7.90 -14.58 -7.41
N PRO A 43 -8.96 -14.27 -8.17
CA PRO A 43 -10.34 -14.48 -7.75
C PRO A 43 -10.81 -15.95 -7.71
N LEU A 44 -10.01 -16.95 -8.12
CA LEU A 44 -10.48 -18.34 -8.07
C LEU A 44 -9.34 -19.38 -8.01
N PRO A 45 -9.41 -20.36 -7.09
CA PRO A 45 -8.63 -21.59 -7.20
C PRO A 45 -9.19 -22.42 -8.37
N GLY A 46 -8.52 -22.41 -9.52
CA GLY A 46 -8.93 -23.18 -10.72
C GLY A 46 -8.77 -22.45 -12.05
N SER A 47 -8.61 -21.12 -12.04
CA SER A 47 -8.01 -20.43 -13.19
C SER A 47 -6.48 -20.62 -13.18
N SER A 48 -5.85 -20.45 -14.34
CA SER A 48 -4.38 -20.53 -14.53
C SER A 48 -3.60 -19.87 -13.39
N PRO A 49 -2.35 -20.29 -13.08
CA PRO A 49 -1.56 -19.69 -12.02
C PRO A 49 -1.34 -18.21 -12.30
N GLN A 50 -2.24 -17.37 -11.77
CA GLN A 50 -2.12 -15.93 -11.80
C GLN A 50 -1.28 -15.56 -10.58
N LEU A 51 -0.14 -14.95 -10.85
CA LEU A 51 0.70 -14.38 -9.80
C LEU A 51 -0.14 -13.37 -8.99
N PRO A 52 0.04 -13.29 -7.66
CA PRO A 52 -0.62 -12.26 -6.85
C PRO A 52 -0.32 -10.89 -7.44
N LEU A 53 -1.36 -10.10 -7.64
CA LEU A 53 -1.24 -8.76 -8.19
C LEU A 53 -0.83 -7.83 -7.06
N LEU A 54 0.38 -7.29 -7.17
CA LEU A 54 0.93 -6.33 -6.21
C LEU A 54 0.66 -4.91 -6.70
N ILE A 55 -0.15 -4.16 -5.95
CA ILE A 55 -0.44 -2.75 -6.22
C ILE A 55 0.40 -1.92 -5.27
N THR A 56 1.43 -1.27 -5.79
CA THR A 56 2.22 -0.33 -4.98
C THR A 56 1.48 0.99 -4.88
N ILE A 57 1.32 1.48 -3.65
CA ILE A 57 0.76 2.79 -3.35
C ILE A 57 1.73 3.61 -2.51
N HIS A 58 1.73 4.92 -2.77
CA HIS A 58 2.51 5.90 -2.03
C HIS A 58 1.56 6.87 -1.37
N CYS A 59 1.92 7.28 -0.16
CA CYS A 59 1.20 8.26 0.59
C CYS A 59 2.17 9.37 0.97
N ASN A 60 1.81 10.61 0.63
CA ASN A 60 2.52 11.79 1.08
C ASN A 60 1.71 12.47 2.20
N VAL A 61 2.34 12.61 3.36
CA VAL A 61 1.81 13.28 4.53
C VAL A 61 2.35 14.70 4.54
N THR A 62 1.45 15.67 4.50
CA THR A 62 1.80 17.09 4.50
C THR A 62 1.93 17.62 5.92
N GLU A 63 2.57 18.78 6.09
CA GLU A 63 2.72 19.46 7.39
C GLU A 63 1.37 19.81 8.03
N SER A 64 0.31 19.91 7.22
CA SER A 64 -1.06 20.13 7.67
C SER A 64 -1.69 18.90 8.34
N TYR A 65 -1.07 17.72 8.29
CA TYR A 65 -1.56 16.55 8.99
C TYR A 65 -1.53 16.77 10.51
N PRO A 66 -2.60 16.43 11.25
CA PRO A 66 -3.78 15.65 10.87
C PRO A 66 -4.96 16.47 10.31
N SER A 67 -4.84 17.81 10.27
CA SER A 67 -5.90 18.71 9.84
C SER A 67 -6.27 18.55 8.37
N SER A 68 -5.38 17.98 7.56
CA SER A 68 -5.63 17.58 6.19
C SER A 68 -5.30 16.10 5.98
N SER A 69 -6.10 15.43 5.17
CA SER A 69 -5.86 14.04 4.79
C SER A 69 -4.55 13.90 4.01
N PRO A 70 -3.82 12.79 4.18
CA PRO A 70 -2.66 12.50 3.36
C PRO A 70 -3.07 12.22 1.91
N ILE A 71 -2.14 12.44 0.99
CA ILE A 71 -2.37 12.30 -0.45
C ILE A 71 -1.86 10.94 -0.90
N TRP A 72 -2.74 10.13 -1.51
CA TRP A 72 -2.44 8.77 -1.96
C TRP A 72 -2.26 8.71 -3.47
N PHE A 73 -1.26 7.95 -3.90
CA PHE A 73 -0.89 7.72 -5.29
C PHE A 73 -0.72 6.22 -5.53
N VAL A 74 -1.13 5.75 -6.70
CA VAL A 74 -0.89 4.38 -7.15
C VAL A 74 0.28 4.41 -8.13
N GLU A 75 1.33 3.63 -7.88
CA GLU A 75 2.51 3.53 -8.76
C GLU A 75 2.38 2.38 -9.77
N SER A 76 1.59 1.35 -9.46
CA SER A 76 1.36 0.26 -10.42
C SER A 76 0.59 0.75 -11.63
N ASP A 77 1.14 0.55 -12.84
CA ASP A 77 0.35 0.47 -14.07
C ASP A 77 -0.78 -0.54 -13.78
N PRO A 78 -2.06 -0.22 -14.08
CA PRO A 78 -3.11 -1.21 -13.93
C PRO A 78 -2.65 -2.46 -14.68
N PRO A 79 -2.79 -3.68 -14.12
CA PRO A 79 -2.43 -4.88 -14.85
C PRO A 79 -3.13 -4.76 -16.19
N LYS A 80 -2.35 -4.64 -17.28
CA LYS A 80 -2.90 -4.60 -18.62
C LYS A 80 -3.73 -5.85 -18.71
N LEU A 81 -5.06 -5.67 -18.58
CA LEU A 81 -6.03 -6.69 -18.88
C LEU A 81 -5.78 -6.95 -20.36
N CYS A 82 -4.89 -7.88 -20.66
CA CYS A 82 -4.84 -8.53 -21.94
C CYS A 82 -6.17 -9.25 -22.03
N PHE A 83 -7.21 -8.53 -22.45
CA PHE A 83 -8.43 -9.11 -22.91
C PHE A 83 -8.00 -10.12 -23.97
N PHE A 84 -8.13 -11.40 -23.65
CA PHE A 84 -8.10 -12.47 -24.63
C PHE A 84 -9.28 -12.18 -25.56
N ASN A 85 -9.01 -11.43 -26.61
CA ASN A 85 -9.96 -11.24 -27.69
C ASN A 85 -9.87 -12.52 -28.54
N ASN A 86 -10.89 -13.37 -28.41
CA ASN A 86 -11.17 -14.44 -29.37
C ASN A 86 -11.41 -13.85 -30.76
#